data_AF-A0A090W4B3-F1
#
_entry.id   AF-A0A090W4B3-F1
#
_cell.length_a   1.000
_cell.length_b   1.000
_cell.length_c   1.000
_cell.angle_alpha   90.00
_cell.angle_beta   90.00
_cell.angle_gamma   90.00
#
_symmetry.space_group_name_H-M   'P 1'
#
loop_
_entity.id
_entity.type
_entity.pdbx_description
1 polymer ?
#
loop_
_entity_poly.entity_id
_entity_poly.type
_entity_poly.pdbx_seq_one_letter_code
_entity_poly.pdbx_strand_id
1 'polypeptide(L)'
;MFINVNKKYDWDNLSDDDIVELIEDKIQKEKDKLIHHWEEEGIRVEKARWGRHNVIKGKVKVELPKTVDVSDMTLEEAKAHIETKAPKKKAPKKKSNQKTHY
;
A
#
# COMPACT_ATOMS: atom_id res chain seq x y z
N MET A 1 4.24 1.62 15.11
CA MET A 1 2.82 1.24 14.92
C MET A 1 1.99 2.11 15.85
N PHE A 2 0.91 2.73 15.37
CA PHE A 2 -0.05 3.45 16.23
C PHE A 2 -1.29 2.58 16.42
N ILE A 3 -1.76 2.45 17.65
CA ILE A 3 -2.89 1.59 18.03
C ILE A 3 -4.00 2.48 18.55
N ASN A 4 -5.21 2.25 18.06
CA ASN A 4 -6.40 2.95 18.54
C ASN A 4 -7.16 2.06 19.51
N VAL A 5 -7.56 2.63 20.65
CA VAL A 5 -8.38 1.95 21.65
C VAL A 5 -9.84 2.10 21.22
N ASN A 6 -10.56 0.99 21.11
CA ASN A 6 -11.96 1.03 20.71
C ASN A 6 -12.88 1.25 21.92
N LYS A 7 -14.15 1.60 21.70
CA LYS A 7 -15.12 1.92 22.77
C LYS A 7 -15.42 0.79 23.77
N LYS A 8 -15.01 -0.45 23.48
CA LYS A 8 -15.16 -1.61 24.37
C LYS A 8 -14.20 -1.54 25.57
N TYR A 9 -13.12 -0.76 25.47
CA TYR A 9 -12.14 -0.58 26.54
C TYR A 9 -12.31 0.76 27.24
N ASP A 10 -12.04 0.78 28.54
CA ASP A 10 -11.91 1.99 29.33
C ASP A 10 -10.48 2.52 29.19
N TRP A 11 -10.33 3.71 28.60
CA TRP A 11 -9.01 4.29 28.34
C TRP A 11 -8.26 4.65 29.62
N ASP A 12 -8.99 4.99 30.69
CA ASP A 12 -8.42 5.41 31.96
C ASP A 12 -8.04 4.22 32.85
N ASN A 13 -8.54 3.01 32.54
CA ASN A 13 -8.34 1.79 33.32
C ASN A 13 -7.87 0.60 32.46
N LEU A 14 -7.09 0.85 31.41
CA LEU A 14 -6.50 -0.21 30.58
C LEU A 14 -5.59 -1.11 31.43
N SER A 15 -5.87 -2.42 31.41
CA SER A 15 -4.95 -3.40 31.98
C SER A 15 -3.80 -3.72 31.01
N ASP A 16 -2.73 -4.29 31.53
CA ASP A 16 -1.61 -4.75 30.70
C ASP A 16 -2.06 -5.80 29.67
N ASP A 17 -3.00 -6.68 30.05
CA ASP A 17 -3.57 -7.69 29.16
C ASP A 17 -4.35 -7.07 28.00
N ASP A 18 -5.15 -6.02 28.26
CA ASP A 18 -5.89 -5.30 27.22
C ASP A 18 -4.94 -4.62 26.23
N ILE A 19 -3.82 -4.08 26.72
CA ILE A 19 -2.79 -3.46 25.88
C ILE A 19 -2.13 -4.52 24.98
N VAL A 20 -1.80 -5.68 25.53
CA VAL A 20 -1.23 -6.80 24.76
C VAL A 20 -2.21 -7.26 23.69
N GLU A 21 -3.49 -7.47 24.03
CA GLU A 21 -4.53 -7.85 23.07
C GLU A 21 -4.61 -6.81 21.94
N LEU A 22 -4.64 -5.51 22.26
CA LEU A 22 -4.69 -4.43 21.28
C LEU A 22 -3.47 -4.40 20.33
N ILE A 23 -2.27 -4.73 20.84
CA ILE A 23 -1.05 -4.84 20.04
C ILE A 23 -1.15 -6.04 19.10
N GLU A 24 -1.49 -7.22 19.62
CA GLU A 24 -1.61 -8.46 18.86
C GLU A 24 -2.66 -8.34 17.76
N ASP A 25 -3.84 -7.79 18.09
CA ASP A 25 -4.92 -7.49 17.16
C ASP A 25 -4.46 -6.61 16.00
N LYS A 26 -3.63 -5.61 16.31
CA LYS A 26 -3.13 -4.67 15.31
C LYS A 26 -2.06 -5.32 14.44
N ILE A 27 -1.17 -6.13 15.00
CA ILE A 27 -0.20 -6.94 14.24
C ILE A 27 -0.95 -7.90 13.30
N GLN A 28 -1.97 -8.60 13.80
CA GLN A 28 -2.77 -9.51 13.00
C GLN A 28 -3.48 -8.77 11.87
N LYS A 29 -4.08 -7.60 12.13
CA LYS A 29 -4.70 -6.76 11.10
C LYS A 29 -3.71 -6.30 10.04
N GLU A 30 -2.47 -6.00 10.40
CA GLU A 30 -1.44 -5.62 9.43
C GLU A 30 -1.00 -6.81 8.57
N LYS A 31 -0.87 -8.00 9.17
CA LYS A 31 -0.63 -9.26 8.43
C LYS A 31 -1.78 -9.58 7.48
N ASP A 32 -3.02 -9.56 7.95
CA ASP A 32 -4.21 -9.87 7.14
C ASP A 32 -4.43 -8.89 5.99
N LYS A 33 -3.92 -7.67 6.14
CA LYS A 33 -3.96 -6.63 5.12
C LYS A 33 -2.93 -6.87 4.03
N LEU A 34 -1.75 -7.41 4.35
CA LEU A 34 -0.71 -7.69 3.37
C LEU A 34 -0.96 -9.07 2.73
N ILE A 35 -1.20 -9.10 1.42
CA ILE A 35 -1.50 -10.35 0.70
C ILE A 35 -0.22 -10.87 0.05
N HIS A 36 0.47 -10.02 -0.72
CA HIS A 36 1.73 -10.36 -1.37
C HIS A 36 2.76 -9.27 -1.14
N HIS A 37 4.01 -9.69 -0.93
CA HIS A 37 5.14 -8.78 -0.80
C HIS A 37 6.33 -9.32 -1.60
N TRP A 38 6.66 -8.61 -2.68
CA TRP A 38 7.82 -8.88 -3.51
C TRP A 38 8.85 -7.78 -3.28
N GLU A 39 9.74 -8.00 -2.31
CA GLU A 39 10.77 -7.03 -1.92
C GLU A 39 11.73 -6.70 -3.07
N GLU A 40 12.13 -7.71 -3.85
CA GLU A 40 13.07 -7.55 -4.97
C GLU A 40 12.57 -6.54 -6.02
N GLU A 41 11.27 -6.55 -6.29
CA GLU A 41 10.63 -5.66 -7.26
C GLU A 41 10.06 -4.39 -6.64
N GLY A 42 10.06 -4.31 -5.30
CA GLY A 42 9.42 -3.26 -4.52
C GLY A 42 7.91 -3.19 -4.76
N ILE A 43 7.26 -4.33 -5.04
CA ILE A 43 5.82 -4.44 -5.28
C ILE A 43 5.16 -5.11 -4.09
N ARG A 44 4.06 -4.52 -3.62
CA ARG A 44 3.21 -5.12 -2.58
C ARG A 44 1.74 -5.05 -2.95
N VAL A 45 1.00 -6.08 -2.57
CA VAL A 45 -0.46 -6.16 -2.72
C VAL A 45 -1.07 -6.18 -1.34
N GLU A 46 -1.97 -5.24 -1.08
CA GLU A 46 -2.66 -5.11 0.20
C GLU A 46 -4.18 -4.99 0.02
N LYS A 47 -4.96 -5.48 0.99
CA LYS A 47 -6.40 -5.23 1.06
C LYS A 47 -6.65 -3.73 1.20
N ALA A 48 -7.48 -3.20 0.33
CA ALA A 48 -7.94 -1.82 0.36
C ALA A 48 -9.28 -1.73 1.11
N ARG A 49 -9.87 -0.53 1.13
CA ARG A 49 -11.18 -0.34 1.75
C ARG A 49 -12.28 -0.86 0.82
N TRP A 50 -13.40 -1.31 1.39
CA TRP A 50 -14.58 -1.81 0.65
C TRP A 50 -14.34 -3.11 -0.14
N GLY A 51 -13.45 -3.97 0.34
CA GLY A 51 -13.15 -5.26 -0.31
C GLY A 51 -12.40 -5.13 -1.64
N ARG A 52 -11.82 -3.97 -1.91
CA ARG A 52 -10.91 -3.73 -3.04
C ARG A 52 -9.48 -4.11 -2.68
N HIS A 53 -8.59 -4.10 -3.65
CA HIS A 53 -7.17 -4.43 -3.46
C HIS A 53 -6.28 -3.31 -3.97
N ASN A 54 -5.14 -3.09 -3.34
CA ASN A 54 -4.16 -2.09 -3.78
C ASN A 54 -2.86 -2.79 -4.18
N VAL A 55 -2.40 -2.54 -5.39
CA VAL A 55 -1.05 -2.88 -5.85
C VAL A 55 -0.19 -1.62 -5.74
N ILE A 56 0.90 -1.68 -4.99
CA ILE A 56 1.75 -0.53 -4.69
C ILE A 56 3.18 -0.83 -5.13
N LYS A 57 3.77 0.07 -5.94
CA LYS A 57 5.19 0.09 -6.28
C LYS A 57 5.75 1.49 -6.05
N GLY A 58 6.47 1.68 -4.95
CA GLY A 58 6.99 2.99 -4.54
C GLY A 58 5.88 4.06 -4.43
N LYS A 59 5.88 5.02 -5.37
CA LYS A 59 4.87 6.10 -5.45
C LYS A 59 3.64 5.74 -6.28
N VAL A 60 3.69 4.67 -7.07
CA VAL A 60 2.56 4.24 -7.91
C VAL A 60 1.66 3.34 -7.07
N LYS A 61 0.39 3.70 -7.00
CA LYS A 61 -0.66 2.90 -6.36
C LYS A 61 -1.80 2.66 -7.35
N VAL A 62 -2.13 1.40 -7.54
CA VAL A 62 -3.23 0.95 -8.39
C VAL A 62 -4.26 0.28 -7.51
N GLU A 63 -5.49 0.77 -7.57
CA GLU A 63 -6.61 0.19 -6.85
C GLU A 63 -7.37 -0.73 -7.82
N LEU A 64 -7.50 -2.00 -7.43
CA LEU A 64 -8.18 -3.05 -8.15
C LEU A 64 -9.59 -3.26 -7.58
N PRO A 65 -10.58 -3.52 -8.43
CA PRO A 65 -11.94 -3.79 -7.99
C PRO A 65 -12.02 -5.11 -7.22
N LYS A 66 -13.09 -5.26 -6.42
CA LYS A 66 -13.37 -6.48 -5.63
C LYS A 66 -13.59 -7.75 -6.45
N THR A 67 -13.73 -7.61 -7.77
CA THR A 67 -13.94 -8.71 -8.73
C THR A 67 -12.63 -9.38 -9.15
N VAL A 68 -11.49 -8.74 -8.88
CA VAL A 68 -10.16 -9.30 -9.15
C VAL A 68 -9.70 -10.01 -7.90
N ASP A 69 -9.51 -11.33 -8.00
CA ASP A 69 -8.85 -12.09 -6.96
C ASP A 69 -7.35 -11.78 -7.01
N VAL A 70 -6.82 -11.37 -5.87
CA VAL A 70 -5.41 -11.06 -5.72
C VAL A 70 -4.68 -12.07 -4.83
N SER A 71 -5.40 -13.07 -4.32
CA SER A 71 -4.85 -14.12 -3.47
C SER A 71 -3.87 -14.99 -4.25
N ASP A 72 -4.20 -15.30 -5.50
CA ASP A 72 -3.34 -16.04 -6.43
C ASP A 72 -2.62 -15.15 -7.45
N MET A 73 -2.64 -13.82 -7.25
CA MET A 73 -2.02 -12.88 -8.18
C MET A 73 -0.52 -13.06 -8.23
N THR A 74 -0.01 -13.16 -9.45
CA THR A 74 1.41 -13.31 -9.72
C THR A 74 2.14 -11.96 -9.80
N LEU A 75 3.46 -12.01 -9.71
CA LEU A 75 4.32 -10.84 -9.88
C LEU A 75 4.09 -10.14 -11.23
N GLU A 76 3.89 -10.89 -12.31
CA GLU A 76 3.70 -10.36 -13.66
C GLU A 76 2.37 -9.60 -13.79
N GLU A 77 1.28 -10.14 -13.24
CA GLU A 77 -0.02 -9.48 -13.22
C GLU A 77 0.03 -8.19 -12.38
N ALA A 78 0.67 -8.24 -11.22
CA ALA A 78 0.89 -7.05 -10.40
C ALA A 78 1.70 -5.98 -11.15
N LYS A 79 2.75 -6.37 -11.87
CA LYS A 79 3.52 -5.47 -12.75
C LYS A 79 2.65 -4.87 -13.86
N ALA A 80 1.86 -5.69 -14.54
CA ALA A 80 0.96 -5.23 -15.60
C ALA A 80 -0.03 -4.18 -15.08
N HIS A 81 -0.62 -4.39 -13.91
CA HIS A 81 -1.48 -3.41 -13.27
C HIS A 81 -0.76 -2.10 -12.96
N ILE A 82 0.46 -2.15 -12.39
CA ILE A 82 1.29 -0.97 -12.12
C ILE A 82 1.57 -0.20 -13.42
N GLU A 83 1.90 -0.88 -14.51
CA GLU A 83 2.21 -0.26 -15.81
C GLU A 83 1.03 0.53 -16.38
N THR A 84 -0.21 0.11 -16.15
CA THR A 84 -1.40 0.86 -16.61
C THR A 84 -1.49 2.26 -16.01
N LYS A 85 -1.00 2.45 -14.78
CA LYS A 85 -0.99 3.75 -14.08
C LYS A 85 0.38 4.41 -14.02
N ALA A 86 1.44 3.73 -14.42
CA ALA A 86 2.75 4.32 -14.49
C ALA A 86 2.70 5.55 -15.42
N PRO A 87 3.27 6.68 -15.02
CA PRO A 87 3.30 7.85 -15.88
C PRO A 87 4.02 7.46 -17.19
N LYS A 88 3.31 7.55 -18.33
CA LYS A 88 3.91 7.37 -19.66
C LYS A 88 5.22 8.14 -19.68
N LYS A 89 6.35 7.45 -19.93
CA LYS A 89 7.69 8.05 -19.97
C LYS A 89 7.62 9.36 -20.74
N LYS A 90 7.69 10.50 -20.04
CA LYS A 90 7.73 11.81 -20.69
C LYS A 90 9.08 11.89 -21.39
N ALA A 91 9.04 12.07 -22.72
CA ALA A 91 10.26 12.32 -23.49
C ALA A 91 11.02 13.49 -22.84
N PRO A 92 12.35 13.39 -22.71
CA PRO A 92 13.14 14.45 -22.10
C PRO A 92 12.93 15.75 -22.89
N LYS A 93 12.45 16.80 -22.20
CA LYS A 93 12.36 18.15 -22.78
C LYS A 93 13.77 18.57 -23.16
N LYS A 94 14.02 18.78 -24.46
CA LYS A 94 15.25 19.42 -24.94
C LYS A 94 15.41 20.74 -24.19
N LYS A 95 16.53 20.90 -23.47
CA LYS A 95 16.90 22.19 -22.87
C LYS A 95 17.17 23.18 -24.00
N SER A 96 16.41 24.27 -24.06
CA SER A 96 16.75 25.41 -24.91
C SER A 96 17.84 26.22 -24.21
N ASN A 97 19.03 26.32 -24.81
CA ASN A 97 20.07 27.25 -24.35
C ASN A 97 19.52 28.68 -24.42
N GLN A 98 19.31 29.31 -23.26
CA GLN A 98 19.05 30.74 -23.22
C GLN A 98 20.40 31.46 -23.33
N LYS A 99 20.54 32.29 -24.38
CA LYS A 99 21.70 33.16 -24.58
C LYS A 99 21.66 34.28 -23.53
N THR A 100 22.73 34.40 -22.77
CA THR A 100 23.02 35.54 -21.89
C THR A 100 23.27 36.79 -22.74
N HIS A 101 22.65 37.92 -22.38
CA HIS A 101 23.03 39.22 -22.89
C HIS A 101 23.53 40.10 -21.74
N TYR A 102 24.58 40.85 -22.05
CA TYR A 102 25.49 41.60 -21.18
C TYR A 102 24.89 42.95 -20.77
#